data_AF-A0A7X0GVE4-F1
#
_entry.id   AF-A0A7X0GVE4-F1
#
_cell.length_a   1.000
_cell.length_b   1.000
_cell.length_c   1.000
_cell.angle_alpha   90.00
_cell.angle_beta   90.00
_cell.angle_gamma   90.00
#
_symmetry.space_group_name_H-M   'P 1'
#
loop_
_entity.id
_entity.type
_entity.pdbx_description
1 polymer ?
#
loop_
_entity_poly.entity_id
_entity_poly.type
_entity_poly.pdbx_seq_one_letter_code
_entity_poly.pdbx_strand_id
1 'polypeptide(L)'
;MTTKPHAQVDDVTWTQLIEAVRQSGRYATLQEAEQVTRTVLSALGTHVTGDERVDLARALPVEAARLIAAQIPVTHRLTAARFVDEVAARTPGATSATARWDVSSVLSALPPLIGDDLITRILNRLPAGYALLFGRADLTPTS
;
A
#
# COMPACT_ATOMS: atom_id res chain seq x y z
N MET A 1 9.17 44.14 -2.59
CA MET A 1 7.91 43.38 -2.45
C MET A 1 8.20 41.92 -2.76
N THR A 2 8.02 41.10 -1.74
CA THR A 2 8.13 39.64 -1.66
C THR A 2 7.40 38.90 -2.77
N THR A 3 8.02 37.87 -3.33
CA THR A 3 7.45 36.51 -3.35
C THR A 3 8.57 35.49 -3.23
N LYS A 4 8.74 34.96 -2.01
CA LYS A 4 9.44 33.68 -1.78
C LYS A 4 8.72 32.61 -2.59
N PRO A 5 9.41 31.68 -3.28
CA PRO A 5 8.74 30.52 -3.83
C PRO A 5 8.07 29.80 -2.66
N HIS A 6 6.77 29.56 -2.82
CA HIS A 6 5.97 28.83 -1.85
C HIS A 6 6.65 27.49 -1.62
N ALA A 7 6.85 27.14 -0.34
CA ALA A 7 7.36 25.83 0.04
C ALA A 7 6.58 24.76 -0.72
N GLN A 8 7.32 23.90 -1.42
CA GLN A 8 6.78 22.70 -2.01
C GLN A 8 6.07 21.95 -0.89
N VAL A 9 4.76 21.78 -1.00
CA VAL A 9 4.01 20.86 -0.15
C VAL A 9 4.76 19.54 -0.25
N ASP A 10 5.15 18.95 0.88
CA ASP A 10 6.03 17.78 0.93
C ASP A 10 5.38 16.57 0.23
N ASP A 11 5.46 16.52 -1.10
CA ASP A 11 5.06 15.36 -1.88
C ASP A 11 5.89 14.19 -1.36
N VAL A 12 5.19 13.13 -0.93
CA VAL A 12 5.82 11.92 -0.39
C VAL A 12 6.78 11.39 -1.44
N THR A 13 8.07 11.37 -1.10
CA THR A 13 9.11 10.85 -2.00
C THR A 13 9.17 9.32 -1.93
N TRP A 14 9.64 8.68 -3.00
CA TRP A 14 9.87 7.23 -3.01
C TRP A 14 10.76 6.80 -1.83
N THR A 15 11.82 7.55 -1.55
CA THR A 15 12.71 7.27 -0.43
C THR A 15 12.01 7.34 0.93
N GLN A 16 11.14 8.34 1.16
CA GLN A 16 10.37 8.42 2.40
C GLN A 16 9.41 7.24 2.55
N LEU A 17 8.75 6.83 1.47
CA LEU A 17 7.90 5.64 1.46
C LEU A 17 8.72 4.38 1.82
N ILE A 18 9.86 4.16 1.17
CA ILE A 18 10.70 2.99 1.45
C ILE A 18 11.24 3.01 2.88
N GLU A 19 11.65 4.17 3.40
CA GLU A 19 12.09 4.29 4.79
C GLU A 19 10.93 4.00 5.76
N ALA A 20 9.73 4.51 5.50
CA ALA A 20 8.56 4.20 6.32
C ALA A 20 8.26 2.68 6.34
N VAL A 21 8.33 2.01 5.18
CA VAL A 21 8.17 0.55 5.09
C VAL A 21 9.29 -0.18 5.81
N ARG A 22 10.54 0.28 5.68
CA ARG A 22 11.69 -0.28 6.40
C ARG A 22 11.48 -0.26 7.91
N GLN A 23 10.98 0.85 8.44
CA GLN A 23 10.71 1.01 9.86
C GLN A 23 9.53 0.14 10.31
N SER A 24 8.42 0.15 9.56
CA SER A 24 7.23 -0.66 9.87
C SER A 24 7.53 -2.16 9.86
N GLY A 25 8.24 -2.65 8.84
CA GLY A 25 8.58 -4.06 8.68
C GLY A 25 9.89 -4.49 9.33
N ARG A 26 10.62 -3.56 9.95
CA ARG A 26 11.94 -3.77 10.57
C ARG A 26 12.94 -4.46 9.63
N TYR A 27 12.91 -4.09 8.36
CA TYR A 27 13.81 -4.65 7.35
C TYR A 27 15.24 -4.18 7.57
N ALA A 28 16.19 -5.08 7.32
CA ALA A 28 17.61 -4.81 7.54
C ALA A 28 18.16 -3.79 6.52
N THR A 29 17.59 -3.76 5.33
CA THR A 29 18.06 -2.91 4.22
C THR A 29 16.92 -2.17 3.53
N LEU A 30 17.25 -1.02 2.92
CA LEU A 30 16.31 -0.30 2.05
C LEU A 30 15.93 -1.13 0.82
N GLN A 31 16.86 -1.91 0.27
CA GLN A 31 16.61 -2.74 -0.91
C GLN A 31 15.53 -3.80 -0.65
N GLU A 32 15.55 -4.43 0.52
CA GLU A 32 14.54 -5.40 0.94
C GLU A 32 13.16 -4.75 1.08
N ALA A 33 13.10 -3.62 1.81
CA ALA A 33 11.87 -2.84 1.95
C ALA A 33 11.32 -2.38 0.59
N GLU A 34 12.20 -1.98 -0.31
CA GLU A 34 11.85 -1.54 -1.66
C GLU A 34 11.29 -2.69 -2.51
N GLN A 35 11.93 -3.87 -2.47
CA GLN A 35 11.45 -5.05 -3.19
C GLN A 35 10.05 -5.46 -2.71
N VAL A 36 9.86 -5.51 -1.39
CA VAL A 36 8.56 -5.83 -0.80
C VAL A 36 7.51 -4.77 -1.16
N THR A 37 7.86 -3.49 -1.09
CA THR A 37 6.97 -2.38 -1.48
C THR A 37 6.51 -2.53 -2.92
N ARG A 38 7.43 -2.85 -3.84
CA ARG A 38 7.08 -3.06 -5.25
C ARG A 38 6.10 -4.19 -5.45
N THR A 39 6.34 -5.33 -4.81
CA THR A 39 5.46 -6.50 -4.91
C THR A 39 4.07 -6.19 -4.37
N VAL A 40 3.98 -5.59 -3.19
CA VAL A 40 2.70 -5.30 -2.53
C VAL A 40 1.91 -4.22 -3.28
N LEU A 41 2.54 -3.13 -3.70
CA LEU A 41 1.84 -2.07 -4.47
C LEU A 41 1.37 -2.57 -5.84
N SER A 42 2.16 -3.45 -6.47
CA SER A 42 1.74 -4.10 -7.72
C SER A 42 0.57 -5.05 -7.51
N ALA A 43 0.52 -5.80 -6.41
CA ALA A 43 -0.66 -6.59 -6.09
C ALA A 43 -1.87 -5.68 -5.80
N LEU A 44 -1.69 -4.66 -4.96
CA LEU A 44 -2.75 -3.72 -4.54
C LEU A 44 -3.38 -3.00 -5.74
N GLY A 45 -2.58 -2.61 -6.74
CA GLY A 45 -3.06 -1.96 -7.96
C GLY A 45 -4.01 -2.79 -8.81
N THR A 46 -4.06 -4.11 -8.60
CA THR A 46 -5.07 -4.98 -9.24
C THR A 46 -6.42 -4.92 -8.53
N HIS A 47 -6.45 -4.64 -7.22
CA HIS A 47 -7.67 -4.67 -6.39
C HIS A 47 -8.35 -3.31 -6.23
N VAL A 48 -7.56 -2.22 -6.23
CA VAL A 48 -8.07 -0.84 -6.12
C VAL A 48 -8.48 -0.34 -7.50
N THR A 49 -9.74 0.07 -7.64
CA THR A 49 -10.36 0.48 -8.93
C THR A 49 -11.08 1.81 -8.84
N GLY A 50 -11.39 2.40 -9.99
CA GLY A 50 -12.16 3.65 -10.08
C GLY A 50 -11.41 4.85 -9.51
N ASP A 51 -12.15 5.76 -8.89
CA ASP A 51 -11.63 7.02 -8.35
C ASP A 51 -10.63 6.79 -7.22
N GLU A 52 -10.82 5.75 -6.39
CA GLU A 52 -9.87 5.42 -5.33
C GLU A 52 -8.48 5.07 -5.87
N ARG A 53 -8.39 4.47 -7.06
CA ARG A 53 -7.10 4.17 -7.70
C ARG A 53 -6.40 5.43 -8.16
N VAL A 54 -7.15 6.37 -8.71
CA VAL A 54 -6.63 7.66 -9.18
C VAL A 54 -6.14 8.48 -8.00
N ASP A 55 -6.93 8.56 -6.94
CA ASP A 55 -6.56 9.27 -5.71
C ASP A 55 -5.34 8.64 -5.03
N LEU A 56 -5.28 7.31 -4.97
CA LEU A 56 -4.10 6.58 -4.46
C LEU A 56 -2.84 6.86 -5.28
N ALA A 57 -2.95 6.86 -6.62
CA ALA A 57 -1.83 7.18 -7.49
C ALA A 57 -1.39 8.65 -7.40
N ARG A 58 -2.30 9.58 -7.08
CA ARG A 58 -1.98 10.99 -6.88
C ARG A 58 -1.33 11.29 -5.53
N ALA A 59 -1.70 10.55 -4.50
CA ALA A 59 -1.18 10.74 -3.15
C ALA A 59 0.18 10.06 -2.94
N LEU A 60 0.59 9.17 -3.84
CA LEU A 60 1.83 8.42 -3.76
C LEU A 60 2.93 8.98 -4.68
N PRO A 61 4.22 8.71 -4.36
CA PRO A 61 5.32 9.04 -5.25
C PRO A 61 5.11 8.47 -6.65
N VAL A 62 5.66 9.14 -7.67
CA VAL A 62 5.47 8.76 -9.09
C VAL A 62 5.85 7.31 -9.37
N GLU A 63 6.86 6.77 -8.70
CA GLU A 63 7.30 5.38 -8.80
C GLU A 63 6.24 4.42 -8.28
N ALA A 64 5.65 4.72 -7.12
CA ALA A 64 4.56 3.94 -6.53
C ALA A 64 3.28 4.03 -7.38
N ALA A 65 2.96 5.23 -7.86
CA ALA A 65 1.82 5.47 -8.75
C ALA A 65 1.90 4.64 -10.03
N ARG A 66 3.09 4.54 -10.64
CA ARG A 66 3.32 3.72 -11.84
C ARG A 66 3.10 2.24 -11.59
N LEU A 67 3.56 1.73 -10.44
CA LEU A 67 3.38 0.31 -10.08
C LEU A 67 1.90 -0.05 -9.98
N ILE A 68 1.09 0.85 -9.38
CA ILE A 68 -0.35 0.69 -9.27
C ILE A 68 -1.01 0.84 -10.65
N ALA A 69 -0.66 1.87 -11.42
CA ALA A 69 -1.26 2.19 -12.71
C ALA A 69 -0.95 1.14 -13.80
N ALA A 70 0.19 0.44 -13.72
CA ALA A 70 0.57 -0.61 -14.66
C ALA A 70 -0.29 -1.87 -14.57
N GLN A 71 -1.07 -2.04 -13.49
CA GLN A 71 -1.83 -3.26 -13.25
C GLN A 71 -3.17 -3.28 -13.97
N ILE A 72 -3.59 -4.47 -14.38
CA ILE A 72 -4.93 -4.71 -14.89
C ILE A 72 -5.83 -5.03 -13.70
N PRO A 73 -6.92 -4.28 -13.49
CA PRO A 73 -7.85 -4.57 -12.40
C PRO A 73 -8.47 -5.96 -12.50
N VAL A 74 -8.55 -6.66 -11.37
CA VAL A 74 -9.27 -7.93 -11.30
C VAL A 74 -10.78 -7.70 -11.38
N THR A 75 -11.50 -8.66 -11.99
CA THR A 75 -12.97 -8.65 -12.04
C THR A 75 -13.61 -8.92 -10.69
N HIS A 76 -12.91 -9.65 -9.81
CA HIS A 76 -13.35 -9.96 -8.44
C HIS A 76 -12.25 -9.61 -7.44
N ARG A 77 -12.56 -8.74 -6.47
CA ARG A 77 -11.63 -8.36 -5.40
C ARG A 77 -11.37 -9.54 -4.49
N LEU A 78 -10.10 -9.84 -4.23
CA LEU A 78 -9.71 -10.94 -3.34
C LEU A 78 -9.91 -10.55 -1.88
N THR A 79 -10.25 -11.54 -1.03
CA THR A 79 -10.23 -11.36 0.43
C THR A 79 -8.82 -11.06 0.93
N ALA A 80 -8.68 -10.48 2.12
CA ALA A 80 -7.38 -10.15 2.69
C ALA A 80 -6.42 -11.36 2.76
N ALA A 81 -6.93 -12.55 3.10
CA ALA A 81 -6.13 -13.78 3.11
C ALA A 81 -5.66 -14.17 1.70
N ARG A 82 -6.56 -14.13 0.70
CA ARG A 82 -6.21 -14.45 -0.69
C ARG A 82 -5.25 -13.44 -1.30
N PHE A 83 -5.32 -12.18 -0.90
CA PHE A 83 -4.36 -11.14 -1.27
C PHE A 83 -2.96 -11.46 -0.72
N VAL A 84 -2.86 -11.88 0.53
CA VAL A 84 -1.58 -12.34 1.11
C VAL A 84 -1.04 -13.55 0.36
N ASP A 85 -1.88 -14.53 0.03
CA ASP A 85 -1.46 -15.71 -0.75
C ASP A 85 -0.97 -15.31 -2.16
N GLU A 86 -1.61 -14.32 -2.78
CA GLU A 86 -1.19 -13.78 -4.07
C GLU A 86 0.21 -13.13 -4.00
N VAL A 87 0.47 -12.35 -2.94
CA VAL A 87 1.78 -11.74 -2.71
C VAL A 87 2.84 -12.81 -2.41
N ALA A 88 2.51 -13.85 -1.65
CA ALA A 88 3.39 -14.99 -1.41
C ALA A 88 3.76 -15.69 -2.72
N ALA A 89 2.79 -15.93 -3.60
CA ALA A 89 3.03 -16.59 -4.90
C ALA A 89 3.92 -15.76 -5.84
N ARG A 90 3.91 -14.43 -5.71
CA ARG A 90 4.77 -13.52 -6.49
C ARG A 90 6.18 -13.39 -5.91
N THR A 91 6.42 -13.93 -4.71
CA THR A 91 7.69 -13.77 -3.99
C THR A 91 8.41 -15.12 -3.88
N PRO A 92 9.53 -15.31 -4.60
CA PRO A 92 10.25 -16.58 -4.56
C PRO A 92 10.66 -16.97 -3.13
N GLY A 93 10.23 -18.16 -2.69
CA GLY A 93 10.56 -18.69 -1.36
C GLY A 93 9.78 -18.07 -0.19
N ALA A 94 8.82 -17.18 -0.44
CA ALA A 94 7.99 -16.63 0.62
C ALA A 94 6.97 -17.65 1.14
N THR A 95 6.75 -17.62 2.46
CA THR A 95 5.63 -18.32 3.11
C THR A 95 4.46 -17.36 3.27
N SER A 96 3.24 -17.87 3.49
CA SER A 96 2.08 -17.01 3.80
C SER A 96 2.31 -16.14 5.04
N ALA A 97 3.11 -16.61 6.02
CA ALA A 97 3.47 -15.82 7.20
C ALA A 97 4.38 -14.64 6.84
N THR A 98 5.41 -14.89 6.04
CA THR A 98 6.33 -13.85 5.55
C THR A 98 5.58 -12.84 4.68
N ALA A 99 4.75 -13.31 3.75
CA ALA A 99 3.95 -12.45 2.88
C ALA A 99 2.94 -11.61 3.68
N ARG A 100 2.35 -12.15 4.75
CA ARG A 100 1.45 -11.39 5.62
C ARG A 100 2.21 -10.26 6.31
N TRP A 101 3.40 -10.55 6.83
CA TRP A 101 4.27 -9.54 7.43
C TRP A 101 4.62 -8.45 6.43
N ASP A 102 5.01 -8.84 5.22
CA ASP A 102 5.38 -7.95 4.13
C ASP A 102 4.24 -7.02 3.72
N VAL A 103 3.06 -7.60 3.50
CA VAL A 103 1.84 -6.86 3.21
C VAL A 103 1.51 -5.88 4.33
N SER A 104 1.53 -6.34 5.59
CA SER A 104 1.19 -5.48 6.72
C SER A 104 2.18 -4.33 6.88
N SER A 105 3.46 -4.58 6.64
CA SER A 105 4.53 -3.58 6.75
C SER A 105 4.37 -2.46 5.72
N VAL A 106 4.02 -2.81 4.48
CA VAL A 106 3.79 -1.83 3.41
C VAL A 106 2.48 -1.07 3.65
N LEU A 107 1.38 -1.79 3.89
CA LEU A 107 0.06 -1.16 3.98
C LEU A 107 -0.09 -0.30 5.24
N SER A 108 0.54 -0.66 6.36
CA SER A 108 0.56 0.20 7.56
C SER A 108 1.43 1.45 7.43
N ALA A 109 2.36 1.49 6.46
CA ALA A 109 3.15 2.69 6.17
C ALA A 109 2.38 3.74 5.35
N LEU A 110 1.26 3.36 4.70
CA LEU A 110 0.50 4.27 3.83
C LEU A 110 -0.32 5.34 4.58
N PRO A 111 -1.11 5.03 5.64
CA PRO A 111 -1.91 6.03 6.35
C PRO A 111 -1.19 7.31 6.76
N PRO A 112 0.01 7.27 7.39
CA PRO A 112 0.72 8.50 7.76
C PRO A 112 1.24 9.31 6.57
N LEU A 113 1.32 8.71 5.38
CA LEU A 113 1.84 9.34 4.16
C LEU A 113 0.73 9.96 3.31
N ILE A 114 -0.40 9.27 3.16
CA ILE A 114 -1.48 9.67 2.23
C ILE A 114 -2.78 10.10 2.92
N GLY A 115 -2.83 10.03 4.25
CA GLY A 115 -3.96 10.44 5.07
C GLY A 115 -5.04 9.36 5.28
N ASP A 116 -5.66 9.40 6.46
CA ASP A 116 -6.64 8.39 6.90
C ASP A 116 -7.95 8.38 6.09
N ASP A 117 -8.33 9.52 5.50
CA ASP A 117 -9.56 9.65 4.72
C ASP A 117 -9.51 8.82 3.44
N LEU A 118 -8.37 8.89 2.73
CA LEU A 118 -8.15 8.10 1.52
C LEU A 118 -8.09 6.60 1.85
N ILE A 119 -7.40 6.23 2.93
CA ILE A 119 -7.36 4.84 3.40
C ILE A 119 -8.75 4.33 3.74
N THR A 120 -9.57 5.13 4.42
CA THR A 120 -10.95 4.76 4.77
C THR A 120 -11.79 4.52 3.52
N ARG A 121 -11.67 5.39 2.50
CA ARG A 121 -12.36 5.20 1.21
C ARG A 121 -11.91 3.92 0.50
N ILE A 122 -10.60 3.64 0.45
CA ILE A 122 -10.05 2.41 -0.15
C ILE A 122 -10.60 1.18 0.59
N LEU A 123 -10.56 1.18 1.93
CA LEU A 123 -11.05 0.07 2.75
C LEU A 123 -12.55 -0.20 2.52
N ASN A 124 -13.38 0.83 2.34
CA ASN A 124 -14.81 0.68 2.03
C ASN A 124 -15.08 0.04 0.66
N ARG A 125 -14.08 -0.01 -0.23
CA ARG A 125 -14.17 -0.70 -1.52
C ARG A 125 -13.59 -2.11 -1.46
N LEU A 126 -12.72 -2.40 -0.49
CA LEU A 126 -12.12 -3.72 -0.36
C LEU A 126 -13.02 -4.66 0.47
N PRO A 127 -12.89 -5.98 0.29
CA PRO A 127 -13.56 -6.93 1.18
C PRO A 127 -13.16 -6.73 2.65
N ALA A 128 -14.00 -7.21 3.57
CA ALA A 128 -13.69 -7.18 5.00
C ALA A 128 -12.36 -7.89 5.33
N GLY A 129 -11.72 -7.50 6.43
CA GLY A 129 -10.42 -8.03 6.87
C GLY A 129 -9.19 -7.28 6.35
N TYR A 130 -9.33 -6.38 5.37
CA TYR A 130 -8.18 -5.56 4.91
C TYR A 130 -7.72 -4.55 5.97
N ALA A 131 -8.62 -4.05 6.81
CA ALA A 131 -8.27 -3.05 7.84
C ALA A 131 -7.11 -3.51 8.73
N LEU A 132 -7.07 -4.81 9.08
CA LEU A 132 -5.98 -5.40 9.86
C LEU A 132 -4.62 -5.32 9.16
N LEU A 133 -4.58 -5.40 7.83
CA LEU A 133 -3.35 -5.26 7.05
C LEU A 133 -2.84 -3.82 7.04
N PHE A 134 -3.73 -2.83 7.15
CA PHE A 134 -3.36 -1.42 7.32
C PHE A 134 -3.00 -1.06 8.78
N GLY A 135 -2.93 -2.05 9.69
CA GLY A 135 -2.68 -1.80 11.11
C GLY A 135 -3.86 -1.16 11.84
N ARG A 136 -5.06 -1.18 11.26
CA ARG A 136 -6.28 -0.63 11.85
C ARG A 136 -7.11 -1.75 12.47
N ALA A 137 -7.79 -1.45 13.58
CA ALA A 137 -8.76 -2.39 14.14
C ALA A 137 -9.91 -2.56 13.15
N ASP A 138 -10.19 -3.81 12.75
CA ASP A 138 -11.37 -4.12 11.96
C ASP A 138 -12.55 -4.27 12.91
N LEU A 139 -13.42 -3.25 12.96
CA LEU A 139 -14.62 -3.25 13.78
C LEU A 139 -15.86 -3.74 13.01
N THR A 140 -15.71 -4.30 11.81
CA THR A 140 -16.83 -4.92 11.12
C THR A 140 -17.11 -6.31 11.71
N PRO A 141 -18.32 -6.57 12.25
CA PRO A 141 -18.64 -7.89 12.75
C PRO A 141 -18.69 -8.87 11.57
N THR A 142 -17.89 -9.92 11.65
CA THR A 142 -17.99 -11.07 10.75
C THR A 142 -19.42 -11.63 10.86
N SER A 143 -20.26 -11.39 9.87
CA SER A 143 -21.60 -11.99 9.74
C SER A 143 -21.59 -13.05 8.65
#